data_AF-A0A8C7NCX3-F1
#
_entry.id   AF-A0A8C7NCX3-F1
#
_cell.length_a   1.000
_cell.length_b   1.000
_cell.length_c   1.000
_cell.angle_alpha   90.00
_cell.angle_beta   90.00
_cell.angle_gamma   90.00
#
_symmetry.space_group_name_H-M   'P 1'
#
loop_
_entity.id
_entity.type
_entity.pdbx_description
1 polymer ?
#
loop_
_entity_poly.entity_id
_entity_poly.type
_entity_poly.pdbx_seq_one_letter_code
_entity_poly.pdbx_strand_id
1 'polypeptide(L)'
;MTVPVVNLSFAACGFLGIYQLGACGAILRHGDKLVSSLRACAGASAGALVAAVMVTAPDKLQSVKEFTFRFAKDVRSQRFGAVTPGYNFMLTLREGIEEFLPGDAHIKAGNRLHISITHSKSGKNTIVSSFASREDLIKVAGHKPEQIILLYLGFNTKCCRKCLRSMAIVFPLIHCIVGSVLCFSQSSDRAMHI
;
A
#
# COMPACT_ATOMS: atom_id res chain seq x y z
N MET A 1 23.29 1.17 23.13
CA MET A 1 22.46 2.14 22.39
C MET A 1 21.33 1.38 21.73
N THR A 2 20.08 1.67 22.07
CA THR A 2 18.90 1.07 21.43
C THR A 2 18.71 1.72 20.05
N VAL A 3 18.73 0.91 18.99
CA VAL A 3 18.42 1.41 17.64
C VAL A 3 16.91 1.74 17.62
N PRO A 4 16.50 2.96 17.27
CA PRO A 4 15.09 3.35 17.31
C PRO A 4 14.30 2.52 16.29
N VAL A 5 13.23 1.88 16.74
CA VAL A 5 12.37 1.07 15.86
C VAL A 5 11.45 1.97 15.05
N VAL A 6 11.44 1.80 13.72
CA VAL A 6 10.62 2.60 12.81
C VAL A 6 9.57 1.75 12.10
N ASN A 7 8.38 2.30 11.96
CA ASN A 7 7.35 1.79 11.08
C ASN A 7 7.06 2.80 9.95
N LEU A 8 6.84 2.30 8.75
CA LEU A 8 6.52 3.13 7.58
C LEU A 8 5.06 2.92 7.16
N SER A 9 4.38 4.00 6.76
CA SER A 9 3.03 3.91 6.24
C SER A 9 2.89 4.55 4.86
N PHE A 10 2.22 3.84 3.96
CA PHE A 10 1.94 4.24 2.59
C PHE A 10 0.44 4.45 2.38
N ALA A 11 0.06 5.69 2.05
CA ALA A 11 -1.34 6.06 1.88
C ALA A 11 -1.97 5.49 0.60
N ALA A 12 -3.30 5.29 0.62
CA ALA A 12 -4.08 4.97 -0.57
C ALA A 12 -4.07 6.12 -1.57
N CYS A 13 -3.68 5.83 -2.81
CA CYS A 13 -3.48 6.85 -3.84
C CYS A 13 -3.91 6.44 -5.26
N GLY A 14 -4.51 5.25 -5.44
CA GLY A 14 -4.92 4.77 -6.77
C GLY A 14 -3.75 4.78 -7.77
N PHE A 15 -3.94 5.35 -8.96
CA PHE A 15 -2.88 5.50 -9.97
C PHE A 15 -1.73 6.43 -9.54
N LEU A 16 -1.88 7.25 -8.48
CA LEU A 16 -0.75 7.97 -7.87
C LEU A 16 0.17 7.04 -7.05
N GLY A 17 -0.05 5.73 -7.05
CA GLY A 17 0.86 4.72 -6.49
C GLY A 17 2.31 4.85 -6.97
N ILE A 18 2.53 5.42 -8.16
CA ILE A 18 3.88 5.71 -8.66
C ILE A 18 4.68 6.66 -7.76
N TYR A 19 4.03 7.61 -7.09
CA TYR A 19 4.70 8.50 -6.13
C TYR A 19 5.15 7.72 -4.89
N GLN A 20 4.32 6.79 -4.41
CA GLN A 20 4.67 5.91 -3.30
C GLN A 20 5.83 4.97 -3.64
N LEU A 21 5.86 4.42 -4.86
CA LEU A 21 6.99 3.64 -5.37
C LEU A 21 8.27 4.48 -5.50
N GLY A 22 8.14 5.74 -5.95
CA GLY A 22 9.23 6.71 -6.01
C GLY A 22 9.83 6.95 -4.64
N ALA A 23 8.99 7.28 -3.65
CA ALA A 23 9.39 7.50 -2.27
C ALA A 23 10.02 6.25 -1.62
N CYS A 24 9.39 5.09 -1.78
CA CYS A 24 9.94 3.80 -1.33
C CYS A 24 11.34 3.57 -1.92
N GLY A 25 11.54 3.86 -3.21
CA GLY A 25 12.83 3.72 -3.85
C GLY A 25 13.87 4.77 -3.47
N ALA A 26 13.46 5.94 -2.97
CA ALA A 26 14.39 6.89 -2.36
C ALA A 26 14.82 6.40 -0.98
N ILE A 27 13.88 5.88 -0.19
CA ILE A 27 14.16 5.28 1.13
C ILE A 27 15.12 4.10 1.01
N LEU A 28 14.88 3.19 0.06
CA LEU A 28 15.75 2.01 -0.13
C LEU A 28 17.14 2.36 -0.68
N ARG A 29 17.33 3.53 -1.31
CA ARG A 29 18.63 3.95 -1.87
C ARG A 29 19.45 4.84 -0.95
N HIS A 30 18.80 5.64 -0.11
CA HIS A 30 19.45 6.68 0.69
C HIS A 30 19.19 6.53 2.19
N GLY A 31 18.27 5.66 2.57
CA GLY A 31 17.78 5.51 3.93
C GLY A 31 18.34 4.29 4.64
N ASP A 32 19.60 3.91 4.43
CA ASP A 32 20.16 2.66 4.99
C ASP A 32 19.94 2.54 6.51
N LYS A 33 20.11 3.65 7.25
CA LYS A 33 19.83 3.72 8.71
C LYS A 33 18.34 3.56 9.05
N LEU A 34 17.45 4.04 8.17
CA LEU A 34 16.00 3.92 8.32
C LEU A 34 15.54 2.49 8.03
N VAL A 35 16.07 1.91 6.95
CA VAL A 35 15.78 0.54 6.51
C VAL A 35 16.32 -0.49 7.50
N SER A 36 17.52 -0.28 8.06
CA SER A 36 18.07 -1.13 9.11
C SER A 36 17.23 -1.14 10.39
N SER A 37 16.43 -0.11 10.59
CA SER A 37 15.58 0.11 11.75
C SER A 37 14.10 -0.22 11.49
N LEU A 38 13.76 -0.67 10.28
CA LEU A 38 12.40 -0.87 9.82
C LEU A 38 11.81 -2.19 10.36
N ARG A 39 10.84 -2.06 11.27
CA ARG A 39 10.12 -3.21 11.82
C ARG A 39 8.96 -3.63 10.93
N ALA A 40 8.08 -2.69 10.60
CA ALA A 40 6.86 -2.96 9.84
C ALA A 40 6.52 -1.86 8.84
N CYS A 41 5.81 -2.24 7.78
CA CYS A 41 5.15 -1.34 6.86
C CYS A 41 3.63 -1.48 6.97
N ALA A 42 2.92 -0.38 6.77
CA ALA A 42 1.47 -0.35 6.67
C ALA A 42 1.04 0.27 5.34
N GLY A 43 -0.11 -0.13 4.81
CA GLY A 43 -0.65 0.52 3.62
C GLY A 43 -2.12 0.21 3.35
N ALA A 44 -2.68 0.97 2.41
CA ALA A 44 -4.05 0.80 1.92
C ALA A 44 -4.07 0.94 0.39
N SER A 45 -4.87 0.12 -0.31
CA SER A 45 -4.97 0.16 -1.78
C SER A 45 -3.58 0.11 -2.45
N ALA A 46 -3.26 1.03 -3.37
CA ALA A 46 -1.95 1.10 -4.00
C ALA A 46 -0.79 1.21 -3.00
N GLY A 47 -0.98 1.87 -1.84
CA GLY A 47 0.02 1.93 -0.78
C GLY A 47 0.27 0.58 -0.11
N ALA A 48 -0.74 -0.30 -0.03
CA ALA A 48 -0.56 -1.67 0.48
C ALA A 48 0.32 -2.50 -0.45
N LEU A 49 0.22 -2.31 -1.77
CA LEU A 49 1.09 -2.96 -2.74
C LEU A 49 2.54 -2.49 -2.60
N VAL A 50 2.77 -1.18 -2.45
CA VAL A 50 4.13 -0.64 -2.21
C VAL A 50 4.70 -1.15 -0.89
N ALA A 51 3.90 -1.16 0.18
CA ALA A 51 4.30 -1.72 1.47
C ALA A 51 4.65 -3.21 1.37
N ALA A 52 3.85 -3.99 0.62
CA ALA A 52 4.10 -5.41 0.40
C ALA A 52 5.42 -5.65 -0.34
N VAL A 53 5.68 -4.90 -1.42
CA VAL A 53 6.95 -4.98 -2.16
C VAL A 53 8.12 -4.59 -1.27
N MET A 54 8.00 -3.51 -0.49
CA MET A 54 9.08 -3.06 0.40
C MET A 54 9.47 -4.12 1.44
N VAL A 55 8.49 -4.85 2.00
CA VAL A 55 8.73 -5.86 3.04
C VAL A 55 9.17 -7.20 2.46
N THR A 56 8.69 -7.56 1.25
CA THR A 56 8.84 -8.93 0.73
C THR A 56 9.85 -9.06 -0.42
N ALA A 57 10.03 -8.01 -1.23
CA ALA A 57 10.87 -8.02 -2.44
C ALA A 57 11.38 -6.60 -2.79
N PRO A 58 12.16 -5.94 -1.92
CA PRO A 58 12.68 -4.59 -2.17
C PRO A 58 13.60 -4.53 -3.42
N ASP A 59 14.24 -5.65 -3.77
CA ASP A 59 15.08 -5.83 -4.96
C ASP A 59 14.27 -5.71 -6.27
N LYS A 60 12.99 -6.11 -6.26
CA LYS A 60 12.10 -6.04 -7.43
C LYS A 60 11.48 -4.67 -7.66
N LEU A 61 11.79 -3.66 -6.84
CA LEU A 61 11.14 -2.36 -6.91
C LEU A 61 11.27 -1.69 -8.29
N GLN A 62 12.39 -1.85 -8.98
CA GLN A 62 12.56 -1.27 -10.32
C GLN A 62 11.63 -1.92 -11.34
N SER A 63 11.51 -3.25 -11.33
CA SER A 63 10.58 -3.97 -12.20
C SER A 63 9.12 -3.58 -11.90
N VAL A 64 8.77 -3.43 -10.61
CA VAL A 64 7.44 -2.95 -10.20
C VAL A 64 7.16 -1.54 -10.71
N LYS A 65 8.16 -0.64 -10.66
CA LYS A 65 8.03 0.72 -11.21
C LYS A 65 7.79 0.71 -12.72
N GLU A 66 8.58 -0.06 -13.46
CA GLU A 66 8.45 -0.16 -14.92
C GLU A 66 7.08 -0.74 -15.30
N PHE A 67 6.65 -1.82 -14.63
CA PHE A 67 5.31 -2.36 -14.79
C PHE A 67 4.23 -1.32 -14.49
N THR A 68 4.37 -0.55 -13.40
CA THR A 68 3.40 0.49 -13.02
C THR A 68 3.32 1.58 -14.08
N PHE A 69 4.45 1.99 -14.66
CA PHE A 69 4.47 2.98 -15.75
C PHE A 69 3.78 2.46 -17.00
N ARG A 70 4.11 1.24 -17.43
CA ARG A 70 3.48 0.57 -18.59
C ARG A 70 1.98 0.41 -18.36
N PHE A 71 1.60 -0.13 -17.21
CA PHE A 71 0.21 -0.31 -16.81
C PHE A 71 -0.58 1.02 -16.82
N ALA A 72 -0.02 2.08 -16.24
CA ALA A 72 -0.66 3.40 -16.26
C ALA A 72 -0.74 4.01 -17.66
N LYS A 73 0.21 3.72 -18.55
CA LYS A 73 0.16 4.12 -19.97
C LYS A 73 -0.92 3.35 -20.71
N ASP A 74 -1.02 2.05 -20.48
CA ASP A 74 -1.99 1.16 -21.13
C ASP A 74 -3.42 1.48 -20.70
N VAL A 75 -3.65 1.77 -19.42
CA VAL A 75 -4.95 2.25 -18.93
C VAL A 75 -5.30 3.58 -19.58
N ARG A 76 -4.36 4.54 -19.65
CA ARG A 76 -4.61 5.87 -20.23
C ARG A 76 -4.82 5.85 -21.74
N SER A 77 -4.34 4.84 -22.45
CA SER A 77 -4.56 4.71 -23.89
C SER A 77 -5.96 4.17 -24.24
N GLN A 78 -6.69 3.61 -23.26
CA GLN A 78 -8.05 3.13 -23.49
C GLN A 78 -9.06 4.27 -23.58
N ARG A 79 -10.07 4.13 -24.47
CA ARG A 79 -11.10 5.16 -24.74
C ARG A 79 -11.86 5.63 -23.50
N PHE A 80 -12.12 4.74 -22.55
CA PHE A 80 -12.75 5.05 -21.27
C PHE A 80 -11.86 4.65 -20.08
N GLY A 81 -10.54 4.61 -20.27
CA GLY A 81 -9.61 4.21 -19.23
C GLY A 81 -9.88 2.80 -18.69
N ALA A 82 -9.82 2.65 -17.38
CA ALA A 82 -10.06 1.38 -16.67
C ALA A 82 -11.50 0.84 -16.80
N VAL A 83 -12.45 1.66 -17.25
CA VAL A 83 -13.86 1.24 -17.46
C VAL A 83 -14.19 0.96 -18.92
N THR A 84 -13.17 0.85 -19.78
CA THR A 84 -13.35 0.51 -21.19
C THR A 84 -13.94 -0.90 -21.32
N PRO A 85 -15.07 -1.08 -22.02
CA PRO A 85 -15.68 -2.39 -22.22
C PRO A 85 -14.68 -3.39 -22.83
N GLY A 86 -14.57 -4.58 -22.24
CA GLY A 86 -13.63 -5.62 -22.68
C GLY A 86 -12.19 -5.45 -22.19
N TYR A 87 -11.81 -4.30 -21.61
CA TYR A 87 -10.48 -4.10 -21.03
C TYR A 87 -10.44 -4.58 -19.57
N ASN A 88 -9.69 -5.65 -19.30
CA ASN A 88 -9.59 -6.21 -17.96
C ASN A 88 -8.30 -5.75 -17.26
N PHE A 89 -8.26 -4.49 -16.82
CA PHE A 89 -7.11 -3.95 -16.09
C PHE A 89 -6.82 -4.72 -14.78
N MET A 90 -7.85 -5.32 -14.17
CA MET A 90 -7.71 -6.09 -12.93
C MET A 90 -6.94 -7.39 -13.15
N LEU A 91 -7.10 -8.03 -14.31
CA LEU A 91 -6.31 -9.20 -14.70
C LEU A 91 -4.83 -8.84 -14.78
N THR A 92 -4.50 -7.80 -15.56
CA THR A 92 -3.11 -7.33 -15.70
C THR A 92 -2.51 -6.92 -14.36
N LEU A 93 -3.28 -6.22 -13.51
CA LEU A 93 -2.82 -5.87 -12.16
C LEU A 93 -2.51 -7.11 -11.33
N ARG A 94 -3.40 -8.12 -11.35
CA ARG A 94 -3.22 -9.36 -10.62
C ARG A 94 -1.98 -10.13 -11.11
N GLU A 95 -1.80 -10.26 -12.42
CA GLU A 95 -0.64 -10.90 -13.03
C GLU A 95 0.67 -10.22 -12.59
N GLY A 96 0.70 -8.88 -12.56
CA GLY A 96 1.84 -8.14 -12.04
C GLY A 96 2.11 -8.43 -10.56
N ILE A 97 1.08 -8.43 -9.71
CA ILE A 97 1.25 -8.75 -8.28
C ILE A 97 1.79 -10.18 -8.09
N GLU A 98 1.27 -11.14 -8.86
CA GLU A 98 1.77 -12.51 -8.88
C GLU A 98 3.23 -12.57 -9.34
N GLU A 99 3.62 -11.85 -10.37
CA GLU A 99 5.01 -11.79 -10.84
C GLU A 99 5.98 -11.23 -9.77
N PHE A 100 5.57 -10.17 -9.08
CA PHE A 100 6.45 -9.47 -8.15
C PHE A 100 6.52 -10.12 -6.76
N LEU A 101 5.42 -10.62 -6.22
CA LEU A 101 5.43 -11.22 -4.88
C LEU A 101 6.05 -12.62 -4.90
N PRO A 102 7.11 -12.89 -4.10
CA PRO A 102 7.75 -14.20 -4.05
C PRO A 102 6.83 -15.27 -3.44
N GLY A 103 7.17 -16.56 -3.66
CA GLY A 103 6.42 -17.71 -3.14
C GLY A 103 6.15 -17.65 -1.63
N ASP A 104 7.12 -17.16 -0.87
CA ASP A 104 7.13 -17.02 0.58
C ASP A 104 6.67 -15.63 1.08
N ALA A 105 6.08 -14.79 0.21
CA ALA A 105 5.71 -13.42 0.54
C ALA A 105 4.82 -13.30 1.79
N HIS A 106 3.87 -14.22 1.96
CA HIS A 106 2.97 -14.26 3.13
C HIS A 106 3.70 -14.48 4.45
N ILE A 107 4.79 -15.25 4.44
CA ILE A 107 5.65 -15.48 5.62
C ILE A 107 6.47 -14.22 5.92
N LYS A 108 7.10 -13.64 4.88
CA LYS A 108 7.88 -12.39 5.00
C LYS A 108 7.03 -11.20 5.47
N ALA A 109 5.77 -11.15 5.03
CA ALA A 109 4.81 -10.13 5.37
C ALA A 109 4.21 -10.31 6.78
N GLY A 110 4.25 -11.52 7.35
CA GLY A 110 3.67 -11.83 8.66
C GLY A 110 4.21 -10.90 9.74
N ASN A 111 3.31 -10.19 10.44
CA ASN A 111 3.61 -9.21 11.49
C ASN A 111 4.52 -8.03 11.07
N ARG A 112 4.86 -7.94 9.78
CA ARG A 112 5.69 -6.87 9.19
C ARG A 112 4.93 -6.05 8.16
N LEU A 113 3.79 -6.53 7.67
CA LEU A 113 2.92 -5.82 6.74
C LEU A 113 1.53 -5.68 7.37
N HIS A 114 1.02 -4.46 7.41
CA HIS A 114 -0.31 -4.13 7.91
C HIS A 114 -1.16 -3.53 6.80
N ILE A 115 -2.20 -4.24 6.35
CA ILE A 115 -3.08 -3.79 5.26
C ILE A 115 -4.39 -3.30 5.85
N SER A 116 -4.72 -2.02 5.61
CA SER A 116 -6.00 -1.44 5.99
C SER A 116 -7.04 -1.73 4.92
N ILE A 117 -8.08 -2.48 5.30
CA ILE A 117 -9.18 -2.89 4.43
C ILE A 117 -10.45 -2.23 4.91
N THR A 118 -11.09 -1.45 4.03
CA THR A 118 -12.42 -0.89 4.29
C THR A 118 -13.48 -1.79 3.68
N HIS A 119 -14.44 -2.27 4.47
CA HIS A 119 -15.58 -2.99 3.94
C HIS A 119 -16.57 -2.01 3.27
N SER A 120 -16.77 -2.13 1.95
CA SER A 120 -17.55 -1.18 1.15
C SER A 120 -19.00 -0.99 1.62
N LYS A 121 -19.67 -2.09 1.99
CA LYS A 121 -21.09 -2.05 2.40
C LYS A 121 -21.31 -1.49 3.81
N SER A 122 -20.40 -1.77 4.75
CA SER A 122 -20.56 -1.33 6.15
C SER A 122 -19.73 -0.10 6.50
N GLY A 123 -18.77 0.30 5.65
CA GLY A 123 -17.81 1.35 5.93
C GLY A 123 -16.87 1.06 7.10
N LYS A 124 -16.84 -0.17 7.63
CA LYS A 124 -15.96 -0.59 8.72
C LYS A 124 -14.56 -0.84 8.18
N ASN A 125 -13.55 -0.33 8.87
CA ASN A 125 -12.14 -0.56 8.54
C ASN A 125 -11.56 -1.66 9.44
N THR A 126 -10.75 -2.54 8.87
CA THR A 126 -10.06 -3.62 9.57
C THR A 126 -8.61 -3.66 9.08
N ILE A 127 -7.67 -3.93 9.99
CA ILE A 127 -6.26 -4.08 9.66
C ILE A 127 -5.91 -5.57 9.66
N VAL A 128 -5.32 -6.05 8.57
CA VAL A 128 -4.84 -7.42 8.44
C VAL A 128 -3.32 -7.42 8.46
N SER A 129 -2.72 -8.31 9.26
CA SER A 129 -1.25 -8.41 9.40
C SER A 129 -0.70 -9.83 9.42
N SER A 130 -1.58 -10.81 9.28
CA SER A 130 -1.24 -12.23 9.15
C SER A 130 -1.95 -12.76 7.90
N PHE A 131 -1.23 -13.56 7.12
CA PHE A 131 -1.68 -14.07 5.83
C PHE A 131 -1.47 -15.58 5.80
N ALA A 132 -2.52 -16.34 5.55
CA ALA A 132 -2.44 -17.80 5.61
C ALA A 132 -1.68 -18.41 4.41
N SER A 133 -1.62 -17.69 3.28
CA SER A 133 -0.92 -18.11 2.07
C SER A 133 -0.53 -16.91 1.22
N ARG A 134 0.33 -17.12 0.22
CA ARG A 134 0.66 -16.09 -0.78
C ARG A 134 -0.58 -15.61 -1.52
N GLU A 135 -1.50 -16.52 -1.85
CA GLU A 135 -2.76 -16.18 -2.51
C GLU A 135 -3.66 -15.32 -1.61
N ASP A 136 -3.68 -15.60 -0.30
CA ASP A 136 -4.39 -14.78 0.68
C ASP A 136 -3.82 -13.36 0.74
N LEU A 137 -2.48 -13.23 0.76
CA LEU A 137 -1.81 -11.93 0.66
C LEU A 137 -2.16 -11.19 -0.65
N ILE A 138 -2.13 -11.87 -1.80
CA ILE A 138 -2.48 -11.28 -3.11
C ILE A 138 -3.93 -10.80 -3.11
N LYS A 139 -4.87 -11.59 -2.57
CA LYS A 139 -6.28 -11.21 -2.46
C LYS A 139 -6.47 -9.98 -1.59
N VAL A 140 -5.79 -9.93 -0.45
CA VAL A 140 -5.89 -8.81 0.49
C VAL A 140 -5.23 -7.55 -0.08
N ALA A 141 -4.02 -7.65 -0.64
CA ALA A 141 -3.27 -6.52 -1.16
C ALA A 141 -3.80 -6.00 -2.50
N GLY A 142 -4.29 -6.90 -3.36
CA GLY A 142 -4.88 -6.57 -4.66
C GLY A 142 -6.23 -5.86 -4.58
N HIS A 143 -6.93 -5.99 -3.44
CA HIS A 143 -8.29 -5.49 -3.17
C HIS A 143 -9.36 -5.90 -4.21
N LYS A 144 -10.60 -6.13 -3.75
CA LYS A 144 -11.71 -6.49 -4.64
C LYS A 144 -12.07 -5.34 -5.60
N PRO A 145 -12.45 -5.63 -6.86
CA PRO A 145 -12.73 -4.64 -7.91
C PRO A 145 -13.78 -3.60 -7.49
N GLU A 146 -14.74 -4.00 -6.67
CA GLU A 146 -15.81 -3.14 -6.15
C GLU A 146 -15.32 -1.95 -5.30
N GLN A 147 -14.15 -2.03 -4.65
CA GLN A 147 -13.58 -0.89 -3.91
C GLN A 147 -12.73 0.05 -4.76
N ILE A 148 -12.14 -0.47 -5.84
CA ILE A 148 -11.39 0.32 -6.81
C ILE A 148 -12.35 1.18 -7.63
N ILE A 149 -13.45 0.58 -8.10
CA ILE A 149 -14.50 1.26 -8.89
C ILE A 149 -15.19 2.38 -8.08
N LEU A 150 -15.48 2.15 -6.80
CA LEU A 150 -16.06 3.18 -5.90
C LEU A 150 -15.14 4.38 -5.68
N LEU A 151 -13.81 4.20 -5.78
CA LEU A 151 -12.84 5.30 -5.74
C LEU A 151 -12.77 6.08 -7.08
N TYR A 152 -12.87 5.38 -8.22
CA TYR A 152 -12.78 5.99 -9.56
C TYR A 152 -14.06 6.71 -9.99
N LEU A 153 -15.24 6.29 -9.54
CA LEU A 153 -16.51 6.90 -9.92
C LEU A 153 -16.87 8.15 -9.10
N GLY A 154 -15.93 8.71 -8.32
CA GLY A 154 -16.15 9.98 -7.62
C GLY A 154 -17.26 9.93 -6.55
N PHE A 155 -17.71 8.74 -6.14
CA PHE A 155 -18.64 8.63 -5.02
C PHE A 155 -17.91 9.07 -3.75
N ASN A 156 -18.43 10.15 -3.17
CA ASN A 156 -17.97 10.84 -1.98
C ASN A 156 -17.76 9.87 -0.80
N THR A 157 -16.58 9.24 -0.74
CA THR A 157 -16.25 8.38 0.39
C THR A 157 -15.84 9.29 1.54
N LYS A 158 -16.82 9.59 2.42
CA LYS A 158 -16.57 9.97 3.83
C LYS A 158 -15.53 9.04 4.51
N CYS A 159 -15.25 7.88 3.92
CA CYS A 159 -14.25 6.92 4.30
C CYS A 159 -12.78 7.38 4.12
N CYS A 160 -12.45 8.19 3.11
CA CYS A 160 -11.09 8.75 3.00
C CYS A 160 -10.77 9.65 4.20
N ARG A 161 -11.77 10.43 4.70
CA ARG A 161 -11.66 11.17 5.97
C ARG A 161 -11.62 10.28 7.21
N LYS A 162 -12.18 9.07 7.17
CA LYS A 162 -12.18 8.14 8.31
C LYS A 162 -10.91 7.31 8.40
N CYS A 163 -10.32 6.91 7.26
CA CYS A 163 -8.93 6.41 7.21
C CYS A 163 -7.93 7.52 7.57
N LEU A 164 -8.12 8.75 7.07
CA LEU A 164 -7.37 9.91 7.57
C LEU A 164 -7.59 10.10 9.06
N ARG A 165 -8.81 9.96 9.61
CA ARG A 165 -9.11 10.14 11.04
C ARG A 165 -8.63 9.00 11.95
N SER A 166 -8.63 7.76 11.48
CA SER A 166 -8.02 6.62 12.19
C SER A 166 -6.50 6.68 12.14
N MET A 167 -5.91 7.33 11.12
CA MET A 167 -4.51 7.78 11.16
C MET A 167 -4.33 9.10 11.94
N ALA A 168 -5.38 9.92 12.10
CA ALA A 168 -5.34 11.23 12.78
C ALA A 168 -5.50 11.16 14.30
N ILE A 169 -5.36 9.99 14.93
CA ILE A 169 -5.08 9.96 16.37
C ILE A 169 -3.69 10.56 16.66
N VAL A 170 -2.88 10.83 15.63
CA VAL A 170 -1.64 11.61 15.73
C VAL A 170 -1.64 12.74 14.69
N PHE A 171 -2.46 13.77 14.87
CA PHE A 171 -2.26 15.06 14.19
C PHE A 171 -2.64 16.19 15.15
N PRO A 172 -1.70 17.12 15.43
CA PRO A 172 -1.78 18.35 14.65
C PRO A 172 -0.39 18.82 14.17
N LEU A 173 -0.28 19.05 12.87
CA LEU A 173 0.30 20.21 12.17
C LEU A 173 0.96 19.81 10.84
N ILE A 174 0.90 20.75 9.90
CA ILE A 174 1.57 20.82 8.59
C ILE A 174 0.71 20.34 7.41
N HIS A 175 -0.06 21.34 7.00
CA HIS A 175 -0.47 21.66 5.65
C HIS A 175 0.70 21.60 4.64
N CYS A 176 0.39 21.08 3.45
CA CYS A 176 1.04 21.36 2.16
C CYS A 176 2.52 20.95 1.94
N ILE A 177 2.65 20.07 0.94
CA ILE A 177 3.81 19.88 0.05
C ILE A 177 4.96 19.06 0.70
N VAL A 178 5.26 17.91 0.10
CA VAL A 178 6.24 16.88 0.53
C VAL A 178 5.77 15.98 1.68
N GLY A 179 4.95 14.97 1.41
CA GLY A 179 4.56 14.03 2.48
C GLY A 179 3.68 12.89 2.01
N SER A 180 4.26 11.90 1.33
CA SER A 180 3.52 10.67 0.96
C SER A 180 3.95 9.43 1.75
N VAL A 181 5.03 9.52 2.54
CA VAL A 181 5.44 8.46 3.47
C VAL A 181 5.52 9.04 4.88
N LEU A 182 4.68 8.54 5.79
CA LEU A 182 4.76 8.90 7.21
C LEU A 182 5.65 7.87 7.93
N CYS A 183 6.75 8.34 8.50
CA CYS A 183 7.58 7.58 9.44
C CYS A 183 7.03 7.74 10.86
N PHE A 184 6.68 6.63 11.52
CA PHE A 184 6.35 6.63 12.95
C PHE A 184 7.49 5.96 13.74
N SER A 185 8.07 6.69 14.69
CA SER A 185 8.99 6.17 15.70
C SER A 185 8.19 5.84 16.95
N GLN A 186 8.09 4.57 17.32
CA GLN A 186 7.33 4.13 18.50
C GLN A 186 8.31 3.96 19.68
N SER A 187 8.30 4.91 20.62
CA SER A 187 8.97 4.75 21.92
C SER A 187 8.09 3.93 22.85
N SER A 188 8.57 2.73 23.22
CA SER A 188 8.20 1.91 24.37
C SER A 188 6.80 1.26 24.40
N ASP A 189 6.83 -0.08 24.52
CA ASP A 189 5.85 -0.98 25.13
C ASP A 189 4.42 -0.47 25.32
N ARG A 190 3.57 -0.73 24.33
CA ARG A 190 2.18 -1.13 24.60
C ARG A 190 1.59 -1.89 23.42
N ALA A 191 1.11 -3.09 23.72
CA ALA A 191 0.45 -4.01 22.81
C ALA A 191 -0.66 -3.33 22.02
N MET A 192 -0.63 -3.51 20.70
CA MET A 192 -1.66 -3.02 19.78
C MET A 192 -2.84 -4.02 19.78
N HIS A 193 -3.73 -3.88 20.76
CA HIS A 193 -5.12 -4.33 20.63
C HIS A 193 -5.93 -3.13 20.12
N ILE A 194 -6.59 -3.27 18.97
CA ILE A 194 -7.90 -2.71 18.52
C ILE A 194 -8.16 -3.23 17.10
#